data_AF-A0A3B1BPG8-F1
#
_entry.id   AF-A0A3B1BPG8-F1
#
_cell.length_a   1.000
_cell.length_b   1.000
_cell.length_c   1.000
_cell.angle_alpha   90.00
_cell.angle_beta   90.00
_cell.angle_gamma   90.00
#
_symmetry.space_group_name_H-M   'P 1'
#
loop_
_entity.id
_entity.type
_entity.pdbx_description
1 polymer ?
#
loop_
_entity_poly.entity_id
_entity_poly.type
_entity_poly.pdbx_seq_one_letter_code
_entity_poly.pdbx_strand_id
1 'polypeptide(L)' 'MEERLIELLEEYYAKIEPLTEKVNISYFDASISGKESDYEKSAGYQIEISKYYSNQKMFSQLKEFKESDN' A
#
# COMPACT_ATOMS: atom_id res chain seq x y z
N MET A 1 23.28 2.70 6.33
CA MET A 1 22.31 2.50 5.23
C MET A 1 21.26 1.46 5.61
N GLU A 2 21.69 0.33 6.19
CA GLU A 2 20.78 -0.71 6.69
C GLU A 2 19.67 -0.17 7.60
N GLU A 3 20.00 0.66 8.60
CA GLU A 3 18.99 1.29 9.48
C GLU A 3 17.94 2.11 8.70
N ARG A 4 18.37 2.93 7.72
CA ARG A 4 17.45 3.71 6.87
C ARG A 4 16.55 2.83 6.01
N LEU A 5 17.02 1.65 5.60
CA LEU A 5 16.22 0.69 4.85
C LEU A 5 15.19 0.01 5.76
N ILE A 6 15.59 -0.34 6.99
CA ILE A 6 14.68 -0.89 8.01
C ILE A 6 13.57 0.11 8.31
N GLU A 7 13.90 1.38 8.57
CA GLU A 7 12.90 2.44 8.80
C GLU A 7 11.93 2.58 7.62
N LEU A 8 12.43 2.55 6.38
CA LEU A 8 11.58 2.61 5.19
C LEU A 8 10.61 1.42 5.11
N LEU A 9 11.09 0.22 5.43
CA LEU A 9 10.27 -0.99 5.44
C LEU A 9 9.21 -0.94 6.54
N GLU A 10 9.56 -0.46 7.74
CA GLU A 10 8.61 -0.29 8.84
C GLU A 10 7.50 0.71 8.48
N GLU A 11 7.86 1.86 7.89
CA GLU A 11 6.89 2.84 7.37
C GLU A 11 6.00 2.23 6.28
N TYR A 12 6.56 1.39 5.42
CA TYR A 12 5.84 0.66 4.39
C TYR A 12 4.81 -0.30 4.99
N TYR A 13 5.24 -1.21 5.86
CA TYR A 13 4.36 -2.21 6.47
C TYR A 13 3.24 -1.54 7.28
N ALA A 14 3.58 -0.55 8.09
CA ALA A 14 2.61 0.21 8.89
C ALA A 14 1.51 0.87 8.05
N LYS A 15 1.80 1.20 6.78
CA LYS A 15 0.83 1.81 5.87
C LYS A 15 0.08 0.79 5.01
N ILE A 16 0.79 -0.20 4.45
CA ILE A 16 0.24 -1.09 3.42
C ILE A 16 -0.57 -2.24 4.00
N GLU A 17 -0.17 -2.80 5.14
CA GLU A 17 -0.86 -3.94 5.77
C GLU A 17 -2.31 -3.61 6.10
N PRO A 18 -2.62 -2.55 6.87
CA PRO A 18 -4.00 -2.25 7.21
C PRO A 18 -4.84 -1.83 5.99
N LEU A 19 -4.24 -1.26 4.94
CA LEU A 19 -4.95 -0.91 3.71
C LEU A 19 -5.30 -2.17 2.90
N THR A 20 -4.37 -3.10 2.79
CA THR A 20 -4.57 -4.37 2.08
C THR A 20 -5.64 -5.21 2.76
N GLU A 21 -5.61 -5.27 4.11
CA GLU A 21 -6.67 -5.93 4.88
C GLU A 21 -8.05 -5.31 4.58
N LYS A 22 -8.16 -3.98 4.62
CA LYS A 22 -9.43 -3.27 4.34
C LYS A 22 -9.95 -3.50 2.92
N VAL A 23 -9.07 -3.50 1.92
CA VAL A 23 -9.43 -3.84 0.52
C VAL A 23 -10.00 -5.26 0.49
N ASN A 24 -9.27 -6.23 1.03
CA ASN A 24 -9.64 -7.64 0.93
C ASN A 24 -10.96 -7.94 1.65
N ILE A 25 -11.14 -7.41 2.87
CA ILE A 25 -12.40 -7.58 3.62
C ILE A 25 -13.56 -6.92 2.89
N SER A 26 -13.39 -5.68 2.43
CA SER A 26 -14.48 -4.96 1.75
C SER A 26 -14.87 -5.63 0.43
N TYR A 27 -13.88 -6.14 -0.32
CA TYR A 27 -14.14 -6.90 -1.54
C TYR A 27 -14.85 -8.23 -1.27
N PHE A 28 -14.42 -8.94 -0.22
CA PHE A 28 -15.07 -10.18 0.19
C PHE A 28 -16.52 -9.95 0.60
N ASP A 29 -16.78 -8.93 1.42
CA ASP A 29 -18.14 -8.53 1.82
C ASP A 29 -19.00 -8.16 0.60
N ALA A 30 -18.44 -7.41 -0.35
CA ALA A 30 -19.12 -7.05 -1.60
C ALA A 30 -19.45 -8.28 -2.45
N SER A 31 -18.57 -9.28 -2.48
CA SER A 31 -18.80 -10.53 -3.20
C SER A 31 -19.94 -11.37 -2.60
N ILE A 32 -20.20 -11.22 -1.29
CA ILE A 32 -21.32 -11.86 -0.60
C ILE A 32 -22.60 -11.06 -0.77
N SER A 33 -22.53 -9.73 -0.60
CA SER A 33 -23.70 -8.85 -0.61
C SER A 33 -24.23 -8.57 -2.02
N GLY A 34 -23.34 -8.57 -3.01
CA GLY A 34 -23.62 -8.15 -4.39
C GLY A 34 -23.92 -6.66 -4.56
N LYS A 35 -23.72 -5.84 -3.51
CA LYS A 35 -24.05 -4.40 -3.55
C LYS A 35 -22.92 -3.60 -4.18
N GLU A 36 -23.27 -2.74 -5.13
CA GLU A 36 -22.33 -1.83 -5.78
C GLU A 36 -21.61 -0.91 -4.79
N SER A 37 -22.32 -0.41 -3.77
CA SER A 37 -21.74 0.44 -2.71
C SER A 37 -20.59 -0.22 -1.96
N ASP A 38 -20.63 -1.55 -1.81
CA ASP A 38 -19.58 -2.29 -1.10
C ASP A 38 -18.34 -2.47 -1.99
N TYR A 39 -18.54 -2.63 -3.30
CA TYR A 39 -17.46 -2.60 -4.29
C TYR A 39 -16.80 -1.22 -4.39
N GLU A 40 -17.59 -0.14 -4.35
CA GLU A 40 -17.06 1.23 -4.32
C GLU A 40 -16.16 1.46 -3.10
N LYS A 41 -16.53 0.93 -1.94
CA LYS A 41 -15.71 1.01 -0.72
C LYS A 41 -14.37 0.29 -0.90
N SER A 42 -14.38 -0.93 -1.45
CA SER A 42 -13.15 -1.65 -1.78
C SER A 42 -12.28 -0.88 -2.78
N ALA A 43 -12.89 -0.31 -3.83
CA ALA A 43 -12.19 0.49 -4.83
C ALA A 43 -11.57 1.76 -4.22
N GLY A 44 -12.24 2.39 -3.27
CA GLY A 44 -11.72 3.52 -2.50
C GLY A 44 -10.41 3.19 -1.78
N TYR A 45 -10.36 2.08 -1.04
CA TYR A 45 -9.12 1.63 -0.38
C TYR A 45 -8.02 1.24 -1.39
N GLN A 46 -8.39 0.63 -2.52
CA GLN A 46 -7.43 0.30 -3.58
C GLN A 46 -6.79 1.56 -4.19
N ILE A 47 -7.55 2.65 -4.32
CA ILE A 47 -7.02 3.95 -4.78
C ILE A 47 -6.02 4.51 -3.76
N GLU A 48 -6.24 4.35 -2.46
CA GLU A 48 -5.28 4.78 -1.43
C GLU A 48 -3.95 4.02 -1.54
N ILE A 49 -3.99 2.72 -1.82
CA ILE A 49 -2.80 1.90 -2.10
C ILE A 49 -2.08 2.43 -3.35
N SER A 50 -2.80 2.69 -4.44
CA SER A 50 -2.21 3.23 -5.67
C SER A 50 -1.55 4.60 -5.47
N LYS A 51 -2.17 5.47 -4.66
CA LYS A 51 -1.59 6.77 -4.29
C LYS A 51 -0.31 6.61 -3.48
N TYR A 52 -0.30 5.67 -2.54
CA TYR A 52 0.89 5.36 -1.74
C TYR A 52 2.07 4.92 -2.63
N TYR A 53 1.83 4.02 -3.59
CA TYR A 53 2.86 3.59 -4.54
C TYR A 53 3.30 4.66 -5.54
N SER A 54 2.48 5.70 -5.74
CA SER A 54 2.84 6.85 -6.59
C SER A 54 3.72 7.88 -5.87
N ASN A 55 4.15 7.61 -4.64
CA ASN A 55 4.97 8.52 -3.85
C ASN A 55 6.39 8.65 -4.41
N GLN A 56 6.70 9.82 -4.98
CA GLN A 56 8.02 10.13 -5.55
C GLN A 56 9.16 10.06 -4.53
N LYS A 57 8.92 10.43 -3.26
CA LYS A 57 9.95 10.40 -2.21
C LYS A 57 10.37 8.96 -1.91
N MET A 58 9.40 8.07 -1.71
CA MET A 58 9.66 6.65 -1.47
C MET A 58 10.40 6.02 -2.65
N PHE A 59 9.99 6.34 -3.88
CA PHE A 59 10.69 5.87 -5.08
C PHE A 59 12.16 6.32 -5.12
N SER A 60 12.44 7.59 -4.84
CA SER A 60 13.82 8.11 -4.78
C SER A 60 14.65 7.39 -3.72
N GLN A 61 14.10 7.15 -2.52
CA GLN A 61 14.81 6.42 -1.45
C GLN A 61 15.13 4.98 -1.87
N LEU A 62 14.18 4.27 -2.50
CA LEU A 62 14.42 2.92 -3.02
C LEU A 62 15.49 2.90 -4.12
N LYS A 63 15.50 3.92 -4.99
CA LYS A 63 16.51 4.07 -6.04
C LYS A 63 17.90 4.29 -5.44
N GLU A 64 18.02 5.16 -4.42
CA GLU A 64 19.27 5.37 -3.68
C GLU A 64 19.82 4.06 -3.14
N PHE A 65 19.00 3.28 -2.42
CA PHE A 65 19.43 2.00 -1.86
C PHE A 65 19.91 1.01 -2.93
N LYS A 66 19.20 0.91 -4.05
CA LYS A 66 19.60 0.05 -5.17
C LYS A 66 20.94 0.46 -5.78
N GLU A 67 21.19 1.76 -5.93
CA GLU A 67 22.41 2.28 -6.56
C GLU A 67 23.61 2.18 -5.62
N SER A 68 23.39 2.27 -4.32
CA SER A 68 24.43 2.18 -3.29
C SER A 68 24.94 0.78 -2.97
N ASP A 69 24.27 -0.26 -3.49
CA ASP A 69 24.70 -1.67 -3.41
C ASP A 69 25.62 -2.09 -4.58
N ASN A 70 26.01 -1.16 -5.47
CA ASN A 70 26.97 -1.38 -6.57
C ASN A 70 28.36 -0.82 -6.26
#